data_AF-A0A6S6VYS3-F1
#
_entry.id   AF-A0A6S6VYS3-F1
#
_cell.length_a   1.000
_cell.length_b   1.000
_cell.length_c   1.000
_cell.angle_alpha   90.00
_cell.angle_beta   90.00
_cell.angle_gamma   90.00
#
_symmetry.space_group_name_H-M   'P 1'
#
loop_
_entity.id
_entity.type
_entity.pdbx_description
1 polymer ?
#
loop_
_entity_poly.entity_id
_entity_poly.type
_entity_poly.pdbx_seq_one_letter_code
_entity_poly.pdbx_strand_id
1 'polypeptide(L)'
;MEVVFAAVEAYIGPKALATVAREWGIEAAAEPGGEVDPGLLQFKRIGAGDALPEALRRQVPWNWNVTTTHKIIKSDEFGSNNAGPSPHALEKTPVPVEEAAQSFVRALIGALHVHLGSPLVKRFYRDHFLSRHLDISTIFDFRTPTRDLSWLCRREGFEPPVARLISETGRLSRHPVFVVGVYSGRDKLGEASGSSLDEARIRASAAALKAWYLYKPVQVTVPSSTEGELDTSNWRPNYVDCGEVIV
;
A
#
# COMPACT_ATOMS: atom_id res chain seq x y z
N MET A 1 -9.34 -0.57 -4.08
CA MET A 1 -8.07 -1.00 -4.74
C MET A 1 -6.92 -0.02 -4.57
N GLU A 2 -7.16 1.29 -4.44
CA GLU A 2 -6.07 2.28 -4.25
C GLU A 2 -5.22 2.00 -3.01
N VAL A 3 -5.85 1.52 -1.92
CA VAL A 3 -5.14 1.11 -0.69
C VAL A 3 -4.17 -0.05 -0.95
N VAL A 4 -4.50 -0.99 -1.84
CA VAL A 4 -3.61 -2.12 -2.18
C VAL A 4 -2.38 -1.61 -2.93
N PHE A 5 -2.58 -0.74 -3.92
CA PHE A 5 -1.47 -0.11 -4.65
C PHE A 5 -0.55 0.68 -3.72
N ALA A 6 -1.12 1.50 -2.84
CA ALA A 6 -0.36 2.28 -1.86
C ALA A 6 0.38 1.36 -0.85
N ALA A 7 -0.22 0.25 -0.43
CA ALA A 7 0.45 -0.72 0.43
C ALA A 7 1.63 -1.40 -0.29
N VAL A 8 1.47 -1.79 -1.55
CA VAL A 8 2.57 -2.34 -2.36
C VAL A 8 3.69 -1.31 -2.53
N GLU A 9 3.36 -0.06 -2.85
CA GLU A 9 4.34 1.03 -2.96
C GLU A 9 5.04 1.30 -1.61
N ALA A 10 4.34 1.18 -0.48
CA ALA A 10 4.93 1.37 0.84
C ALA A 10 5.96 0.27 1.21
N TYR A 11 5.81 -0.95 0.68
CA TYR A 11 6.78 -2.04 0.91
C TYR A 11 7.91 -2.07 -0.12
N ILE A 12 7.61 -1.88 -1.41
CA ILE A 12 8.57 -2.06 -2.52
C ILE A 12 8.65 -0.89 -3.50
N GLY A 13 8.11 0.28 -3.14
CA GLY A 13 8.26 1.50 -3.92
C GLY A 13 9.64 2.14 -3.76
N PRO A 14 9.94 3.18 -4.58
CA PRO A 14 11.26 3.81 -4.65
C PRO A 14 11.79 4.26 -3.29
N LYS A 15 10.94 4.92 -2.49
CA LYS A 15 11.31 5.42 -1.16
C LYS A 15 11.61 4.29 -0.16
N ALA A 16 10.83 3.22 -0.21
CA ALA A 16 11.01 2.07 0.67
C ALA A 16 12.33 1.35 0.36
N LEU A 17 12.57 1.08 -0.93
CA LEU A 17 13.78 0.42 -1.38
C LEU A 17 15.04 1.28 -1.21
N ALA A 18 14.93 2.60 -1.35
CA ALA A 18 16.02 3.52 -1.02
C ALA A 18 16.40 3.47 0.46
N THR A 19 15.41 3.29 1.34
CA THR A 19 15.64 3.11 2.77
C THR A 19 16.36 1.79 3.04
N VAL A 20 15.91 0.69 2.41
CA VAL A 20 16.57 -0.63 2.51
C VAL A 20 18.00 -0.59 2.00
N ALA A 21 18.25 0.03 0.85
CA ALA A 21 19.60 0.18 0.30
C ALA A 21 20.53 0.95 1.27
N ARG A 22 20.00 2.01 1.89
CA ARG A 22 20.74 2.78 2.90
C ARG A 22 21.02 1.97 4.16
N GLU A 23 20.06 1.16 4.62
CA GLU A 23 20.24 0.25 5.75
C GLU A 23 21.34 -0.79 5.49
N TRP A 24 21.55 -1.18 4.23
CA TRP A 24 22.65 -2.06 3.82
C TRP A 24 24.01 -1.34 3.63
N GLY A 25 24.08 -0.03 3.88
CA GLY A 25 25.30 0.76 3.74
C GLY A 25 25.67 1.08 2.29
N ILE A 26 24.69 1.09 1.38
CA ILE A 26 24.94 1.40 -0.03
C ILE A 26 25.01 2.90 -0.21
N GLU A 27 26.18 3.36 -0.63
CA GLU A 27 26.47 4.77 -0.89
C GLU A 27 26.47 5.06 -2.39
N ALA A 28 26.02 6.24 -2.77
CA ALA A 28 26.01 6.69 -4.15
C ALA A 28 27.35 7.36 -4.51
N ALA A 29 27.88 7.01 -5.68
CA ALA A 29 29.00 7.74 -6.27
C ALA A 29 28.59 9.19 -6.61
N ALA A 30 29.56 10.12 -6.60
CA ALA A 30 29.31 11.50 -6.99
C ALA A 30 29.02 11.63 -8.49
N GLU A 31 29.82 10.96 -9.32
CA GLU A 31 29.65 10.86 -10.77
C GLU A 31 30.04 9.43 -11.18
N PRO A 32 29.36 8.80 -12.15
CA PRO A 32 29.75 7.49 -12.66
C PRO A 32 31.09 7.57 -13.39
N GLY A 33 31.99 6.62 -13.11
CA GLY A 33 33.31 6.58 -13.74
C GLY A 33 34.07 5.31 -13.42
N GLY A 34 34.94 4.88 -14.34
CA GLY A 34 35.74 3.66 -14.16
C GLY A 34 36.80 3.76 -13.06
N GLU A 35 37.08 4.98 -12.58
CA GLU A 35 37.97 5.24 -11.44
C GLU A 35 37.27 5.08 -10.09
N VAL A 36 35.94 5.04 -10.07
CA VAL A 36 35.14 4.92 -8.86
C VAL A 36 35.08 3.47 -8.41
N ASP A 37 35.16 3.25 -7.10
CA ASP A 37 35.05 1.93 -6.49
C ASP A 37 33.74 1.22 -6.94
N PRO A 38 33.80 -0.04 -7.43
CA PRO A 38 32.61 -0.81 -7.77
C PRO A 38 31.66 -1.09 -6.58
N GLY A 39 32.11 -0.89 -5.34
CA GLY A 39 31.27 -0.98 -4.14
C GLY A 39 30.25 0.16 -4.01
N LEU A 40 30.42 1.26 -4.75
CA LEU A 40 29.50 2.40 -4.74
C LEU A 40 28.43 2.25 -5.83
N LEU A 41 27.21 2.72 -5.53
CA LEU A 41 26.13 2.78 -6.52
C LEU A 41 26.41 3.90 -7.52
N GLN A 42 26.72 3.51 -8.76
CA GLN A 42 27.06 4.44 -9.84
C GLN A 42 25.84 4.72 -10.72
N PHE A 43 25.48 6.00 -10.85
CA PHE A 43 24.43 6.48 -11.75
C PHE A 43 24.62 7.99 -11.95
N LYS A 44 24.08 8.53 -13.03
CA LYS A 44 24.06 9.97 -13.23
C LYS A 44 23.07 10.61 -12.26
N ARG A 45 23.56 11.34 -11.26
CA ARG A 45 22.72 11.92 -10.21
C ARG A 45 22.11 13.24 -10.67
N ILE A 46 20.84 13.45 -10.37
CA ILE A 46 20.19 14.76 -10.55
C ILE A 46 20.71 15.78 -9.51
N GLY A 47 21.04 16.99 -9.96
CA GLY A 47 21.47 18.07 -9.08
C GLY A 47 20.35 18.55 -8.15
N ALA A 48 20.72 19.06 -6.98
CA ALA A 48 19.74 19.63 -6.05
C ALA A 48 19.07 20.87 -6.68
N GLY A 49 17.74 20.82 -6.84
CA GLY A 49 16.96 21.88 -7.47
C GLY A 49 16.77 21.74 -8.97
N ASP A 50 17.43 20.76 -9.61
CA ASP A 50 17.17 20.46 -11.02
C ASP A 50 15.80 19.81 -11.20
N ALA A 51 15.17 20.10 -12.35
CA ALA A 51 13.88 19.52 -12.67
C ALA A 51 14.02 18.04 -13.04
N LEU A 52 13.09 17.21 -12.56
CA LEU A 52 13.03 15.80 -12.93
C LEU A 52 13.04 15.61 -14.47
N PRO A 53 13.71 14.57 -15.00
CA PRO A 53 13.63 14.23 -16.41
C PRO A 53 12.19 14.00 -16.84
N GLU A 54 11.87 14.31 -18.10
CA GLU A 54 10.52 14.12 -18.65
C GLU A 54 9.99 12.69 -18.44
N ALA A 55 10.87 11.69 -18.56
CA ALA A 55 10.54 10.28 -18.34
C ALA A 55 10.08 9.96 -16.91
N LEU A 56 10.52 10.74 -15.92
CA LEU A 56 10.16 10.57 -14.50
C LEU A 56 9.11 11.58 -14.03
N ARG A 57 8.71 12.53 -14.86
CA ARG A 57 7.66 13.48 -14.51
C ARG A 57 6.32 12.77 -14.52
N ARG A 58 5.60 12.86 -13.40
CA ARG A 58 4.22 12.40 -13.32
C ARG A 58 3.38 13.17 -14.34
N GLN A 59 2.91 12.47 -15.36
CA GLN A 59 1.97 13.05 -16.31
C GLN A 59 0.61 13.20 -15.63
N VAL A 60 0.08 14.42 -15.64
CA VAL A 60 -1.29 14.68 -15.22
C VAL A 60 -2.19 14.01 -16.26
N PRO A 61 -3.08 13.10 -15.85
CA PRO A 61 -3.95 12.45 -16.81
C PRO A 61 -4.84 13.52 -17.45
N TRP A 62 -5.02 13.44 -18.76
CA TRP A 62 -6.06 14.21 -19.45
C TRP A 62 -7.40 13.90 -18.78
N ASN A 63 -8.30 14.88 -18.64
CA ASN A 63 -9.56 14.92 -17.85
C ASN A 63 -10.52 13.69 -17.87
N TRP A 64 -10.19 12.60 -18.53
CA TRP A 64 -10.88 11.32 -18.42
C TRP A 64 -10.47 10.57 -17.15
N ASN A 65 -11.47 10.09 -16.42
CA ASN A 65 -11.28 9.27 -15.23
C ASN A 65 -10.64 7.93 -15.63
N VAL A 66 -9.36 7.75 -15.29
CA VAL A 66 -8.70 6.44 -15.39
C VAL A 66 -9.29 5.53 -14.32
N THR A 67 -10.03 4.51 -14.74
CA THR A 67 -10.64 3.55 -13.82
C THR A 67 -9.58 2.65 -13.17
N THR A 68 -9.87 2.13 -11.99
CA THR A 68 -8.96 1.20 -11.30
C THR A 68 -8.64 -0.04 -12.14
N THR A 69 -9.62 -0.60 -12.84
CA THR A 69 -9.41 -1.74 -13.74
C THR A 69 -8.45 -1.42 -14.88
N HIS A 70 -8.48 -0.17 -15.38
CA HIS A 70 -7.54 0.27 -16.40
C HIS A 70 -6.10 0.31 -15.86
N LYS A 71 -5.92 0.78 -14.62
CA LYS A 71 -4.61 0.80 -13.95
C LYS A 71 -4.02 -0.61 -13.89
N ILE A 72 -4.77 -1.60 -13.41
CA ILE A 72 -4.32 -3.00 -13.31
C ILE A 72 -3.73 -3.53 -14.64
N ILE A 73 -4.28 -3.12 -15.79
CA ILE A 73 -3.87 -3.61 -17.11
C ILE A 73 -2.76 -2.76 -17.73
N LYS A 74 -2.83 -1.43 -17.60
CA LYS A 74 -1.99 -0.50 -18.37
C LYS A 74 -0.90 0.20 -17.58
N SER A 75 -1.02 0.26 -16.25
CA SER A 75 -0.06 0.97 -15.41
C SER A 75 1.08 0.08 -14.92
N ASP A 76 1.92 0.66 -14.06
CA ASP A 76 2.86 -0.08 -13.23
C ASP A 76 2.15 -0.86 -12.10
N GLU A 77 2.96 -1.61 -11.34
CA GLU A 77 2.55 -2.37 -10.15
C GLU A 77 2.03 -1.49 -8.99
N PHE A 78 2.23 -0.17 -9.05
CA PHE A 78 1.82 0.80 -8.04
C PHE A 78 0.54 1.56 -8.42
N GLY A 79 -0.11 1.23 -9.54
CA GLY A 79 -1.33 1.91 -9.96
C GLY A 79 -1.11 3.36 -10.40
N SER A 80 0.10 3.69 -10.88
CA SER A 80 0.43 4.98 -11.50
C SER A 80 -0.40 5.21 -12.77
N ASN A 81 -0.41 6.42 -13.30
CA ASN A 81 -1.18 6.67 -14.53
C ASN A 81 -0.53 6.04 -15.78
N ASN A 82 0.80 5.98 -15.78
CA ASN A 82 1.60 5.42 -16.86
C ASN A 82 2.58 4.40 -16.28
N ALA A 83 2.97 3.41 -17.07
CA ALA A 83 4.09 2.54 -16.73
C ALA A 83 5.37 3.37 -16.61
N GLY A 84 6.12 3.15 -15.53
CA GLY A 84 7.43 3.78 -15.35
C GLY A 84 8.43 3.38 -16.45
N PRO A 85 9.41 4.24 -16.78
CA PRO A 85 10.48 3.88 -17.71
C PRO A 85 11.29 2.69 -17.20
N SER A 86 11.80 1.86 -18.11
CA SER A 86 12.68 0.76 -17.72
C SER A 86 14.03 1.31 -17.22
N PRO A 87 14.70 0.64 -16.26
CA PRO A 87 16.02 1.09 -15.79
C PRO A 87 17.06 1.24 -16.91
N HIS A 88 16.98 0.38 -17.93
CA HIS A 88 17.87 0.42 -19.09
C HIS A 88 17.63 1.67 -19.95
N ALA A 89 16.40 2.16 -20.05
CA ALA A 89 16.10 3.40 -20.75
C ALA A 89 16.63 4.64 -20.00
N LEU A 90 16.86 4.52 -18.69
CA LEU A 90 17.35 5.60 -17.82
C LEU A 90 18.88 5.63 -17.65
N GLU A 91 19.63 4.73 -18.28
CA GLU A 91 21.07 4.58 -18.05
C GLU A 91 21.86 5.90 -18.23
N LYS A 92 21.45 6.72 -19.22
CA LYS A 92 22.11 8.00 -19.54
C LYS A 92 21.40 9.23 -18.96
N THR A 93 20.22 9.05 -18.37
CA THR A 93 19.42 10.17 -17.86
C THR A 93 19.80 10.44 -16.39
N PRO A 94 19.80 11.71 -15.95
CA PRO A 94 20.04 12.03 -14.55
C PRO A 94 18.84 11.60 -13.71
N VAL A 95 19.03 10.66 -12.77
CA VAL A 95 17.96 10.10 -11.94
C VAL A 95 18.12 10.50 -10.47
N PRO A 96 17.01 10.57 -9.70
CA PRO A 96 17.09 10.72 -8.26
C PRO A 96 17.63 9.44 -7.60
N VAL A 97 18.15 9.59 -6.38
CA VAL A 97 18.81 8.49 -5.66
C VAL A 97 17.83 7.34 -5.39
N GLU A 98 16.56 7.67 -5.18
CA GLU A 98 15.52 6.69 -4.87
C GLU A 98 15.27 5.71 -6.03
N GLU A 99 15.26 6.21 -7.26
CA GLU A 99 15.05 5.40 -8.47
C GLU A 99 16.25 4.49 -8.73
N ALA A 100 17.47 5.03 -8.57
CA ALA A 100 18.70 4.24 -8.69
C ALA A 100 18.76 3.11 -7.64
N ALA A 101 18.43 3.43 -6.38
CA ALA A 101 18.42 2.46 -5.29
C ALA A 101 17.35 1.37 -5.50
N GLN A 102 16.16 1.73 -6.00
CA GLN A 102 15.13 0.76 -6.37
C GLN A 102 15.61 -0.21 -7.44
N SER A 103 16.23 0.29 -8.50
CA SER A 103 16.79 -0.56 -9.55
C SER A 103 17.88 -1.48 -9.01
N PHE A 104 18.76 -0.96 -8.15
CA PHE A 104 19.78 -1.77 -7.48
C PHE A 104 19.19 -2.91 -6.66
N VAL A 105 18.23 -2.61 -5.77
CA VAL A 105 17.65 -3.63 -4.88
C VAL A 105 16.92 -4.70 -5.70
N ARG A 106 16.19 -4.32 -6.75
CA ARG A 106 15.54 -5.28 -7.66
C ARG A 106 16.56 -6.13 -8.41
N ALA A 107 17.64 -5.53 -8.90
CA ALA A 107 18.73 -6.26 -9.57
C ALA A 107 19.42 -7.25 -8.63
N LEU A 108 19.65 -6.87 -7.37
CA LEU A 108 20.21 -7.74 -6.34
C LEU A 108 19.32 -8.97 -6.11
N ILE A 109 18.00 -8.76 -5.94
CA ILE A 109 17.05 -9.87 -5.79
C ILE A 109 17.06 -10.78 -7.02
N GLY A 110 17.12 -10.20 -8.23
CA GLY A 110 17.26 -10.95 -9.47
C GLY A 110 18.52 -11.81 -9.51
N ALA A 111 19.67 -11.24 -9.13
CA ALA A 111 20.94 -11.97 -9.05
C ALA A 111 20.86 -13.11 -8.02
N LEU A 112 20.33 -12.84 -6.82
CA LEU A 112 20.11 -13.87 -5.80
C LEU A 112 19.20 -14.99 -6.32
N HIS A 113 18.18 -14.67 -7.11
CA HIS A 113 17.27 -15.66 -7.67
C HIS A 113 17.97 -16.58 -8.67
N VAL A 114 18.81 -16.02 -9.54
CA VAL A 114 19.58 -16.79 -10.53
C VAL A 114 20.62 -17.69 -9.86
N HIS A 115 21.29 -17.21 -8.80
CA HIS A 115 22.39 -17.94 -8.16
C HIS A 115 21.94 -18.91 -7.05
N LEU A 116 20.95 -18.55 -6.24
CA LEU A 116 20.52 -19.31 -5.06
C LEU A 116 19.18 -20.02 -5.24
N GLY A 117 18.43 -19.67 -6.28
CA GLY A 117 17.09 -20.19 -6.54
C GLY A 117 15.98 -19.55 -5.70
N SER A 118 14.75 -19.91 -6.05
CA SER A 118 13.51 -19.36 -5.47
C SER A 118 13.37 -19.48 -3.93
N PRO A 119 13.63 -20.64 -3.27
CA PRO A 119 13.30 -20.80 -1.85
C PRO A 119 14.13 -19.92 -0.93
N LEU A 120 15.43 -19.75 -1.22
CA LEU A 120 16.32 -18.89 -0.43
C LEU A 120 15.99 -17.40 -0.62
N VAL A 121 15.62 -16.99 -1.84
CA VAL A 121 15.18 -15.62 -2.10
C VAL A 121 13.86 -15.30 -1.40
N LYS A 122 12.88 -16.24 -1.38
CA LYS A 122 11.63 -16.06 -0.63
C LYS A 122 11.90 -15.82 0.86
N ARG A 123 12.84 -16.58 1.45
CA ARG A 123 13.27 -16.37 2.85
C ARG A 123 13.94 -15.02 3.05
N PHE A 124 14.89 -14.66 2.18
CA PHE A 124 15.56 -13.35 2.21
C PHE A 124 14.54 -12.21 2.14
N TYR A 125 13.56 -12.32 1.24
CA TYR A 125 12.53 -11.32 1.05
C TYR A 125 11.64 -11.16 2.29
N ARG A 126 11.24 -12.27 2.91
CA ARG A 126 10.48 -12.26 4.16
C ARG A 126 11.24 -11.57 5.28
N ASP A 127 12.53 -11.85 5.40
CA ASP A 127 13.34 -11.38 6.52
C ASP A 127 13.73 -9.88 6.39
N HIS A 128 13.81 -9.34 5.16
CA HIS A 128 14.21 -7.93 4.92
C HIS A 128 13.06 -6.98 4.54
N PHE A 129 12.06 -7.44 3.79
CA PHE A 129 10.96 -6.59 3.32
C PHE A 129 9.69 -6.80 4.14
N LEU A 130 9.26 -8.06 4.31
CA LEU A 130 8.02 -8.36 5.05
C LEU A 130 8.17 -8.23 6.57
N SER A 131 9.39 -8.14 7.09
CA SER A 131 9.67 -7.86 8.50
C SER A 131 9.37 -6.41 8.89
N ARG A 132 9.25 -5.50 7.91
CA ARG A 132 8.93 -4.09 8.14
C ARG A 132 7.48 -3.93 8.58
N HIS A 133 7.25 -3.01 9.51
CA HIS A 133 5.91 -2.71 10.00
C HIS A 133 5.26 -1.58 9.20
N LEU A 134 4.06 -1.83 8.67
CA LEU A 134 3.21 -0.83 8.02
C LEU A 134 1.81 -0.92 8.59
N ASP A 135 1.31 0.18 9.16
CA ASP A 135 -0.08 0.28 9.59
C ASP A 135 -0.99 0.64 8.40
N ILE A 136 -1.59 -0.39 7.80
CA ILE A 136 -2.49 -0.27 6.65
C ILE A 136 -3.74 0.57 7.02
N SER A 137 -4.12 0.63 8.30
CA SER A 137 -5.31 1.39 8.73
C SER A 137 -5.18 2.90 8.49
N THR A 138 -3.95 3.41 8.39
CA THR A 138 -3.65 4.83 8.14
C THR A 138 -3.74 5.23 6.66
N ILE A 139 -3.73 4.26 5.76
CA ILE A 139 -3.75 4.48 4.29
C ILE A 139 -5.18 4.74 3.79
N PHE A 140 -6.19 4.33 4.55
CA PHE A 140 -7.59 4.53 4.17
C PHE A 140 -8.01 6.00 4.24
N ASP A 141 -8.52 6.50 3.11
CA ASP A 141 -9.23 7.77 3.02
C ASP A 141 -10.67 7.51 2.55
N PHE A 142 -11.66 7.91 3.36
CA PHE A 142 -13.08 7.68 3.06
C PHE A 142 -13.77 9.02 2.81
N ARG A 143 -14.32 9.18 1.61
CA ARG A 143 -15.06 10.40 1.25
C ARG A 143 -16.47 10.43 1.83
N THR A 144 -17.19 9.30 1.78
CA THR A 144 -18.59 9.21 2.21
C THR A 144 -18.89 7.91 2.98
N PRO A 145 -18.24 7.68 4.13
CA PRO A 145 -18.27 6.37 4.81
C PRO A 145 -19.68 5.93 5.26
N THR A 146 -20.59 6.86 5.54
CA THR A 146 -21.98 6.53 5.90
C THR A 146 -22.75 5.92 4.74
N ARG A 147 -22.55 6.44 3.52
CA ARG A 147 -23.19 5.93 2.30
C ARG A 147 -22.58 4.58 1.94
N ASP A 148 -21.26 4.47 2.00
CA ASP A 148 -20.51 3.24 1.70
C ASP A 148 -20.91 2.10 2.63
N LEU A 149 -21.05 2.37 3.94
CA LEU A 149 -21.49 1.37 4.90
C LEU A 149 -22.94 0.92 4.68
N SER A 150 -23.84 1.83 4.28
CA SER A 150 -25.23 1.48 3.95
C SER A 150 -25.31 0.56 2.72
N TRP A 151 -24.50 0.83 1.69
CA TRP A 151 -24.38 -0.04 0.53
C TRP A 151 -23.74 -1.38 0.87
N LEU A 152 -22.72 -1.40 1.73
CA LEU A 152 -22.13 -2.64 2.25
C LEU A 152 -23.20 -3.51 2.94
N CYS A 153 -23.95 -2.93 3.89
CA CYS A 153 -25.00 -3.66 4.59
C CYS A 153 -26.06 -4.20 3.63
N ARG A 154 -26.46 -3.41 2.62
CA ARG A 154 -27.40 -3.87 1.58
C ARG A 154 -26.83 -5.02 0.75
N ARG A 155 -25.56 -4.95 0.36
CA ARG A 155 -24.88 -5.97 -0.45
C ARG A 155 -24.80 -7.31 0.28
N GLU A 156 -24.45 -7.26 1.57
CA GLU A 156 -24.30 -8.45 2.41
C GLU A 156 -25.63 -8.94 3.02
N GLY A 157 -26.74 -8.22 2.79
CA GLY A 157 -28.07 -8.58 3.31
C GLY A 157 -28.26 -8.30 4.80
N PHE A 158 -27.46 -7.42 5.40
CA PHE A 158 -27.61 -6.96 6.77
C PHE A 158 -28.75 -5.94 6.91
N GLU A 159 -29.25 -5.77 8.15
CA GLU A 159 -30.20 -4.70 8.45
C GLU A 159 -29.55 -3.32 8.20
N PRO A 160 -30.34 -2.30 7.80
CA PRO A 160 -29.80 -0.96 7.58
C PRO A 160 -29.03 -0.43 8.80
N PRO A 161 -27.85 0.18 8.60
CA PRO A 161 -27.03 0.64 9.71
C PRO A 161 -27.66 1.84 10.41
N VAL A 162 -27.80 1.78 11.73
CA VAL A 162 -28.35 2.84 12.57
C VAL A 162 -27.27 3.32 13.54
N ALA A 163 -26.96 4.62 13.50
CA ALA A 163 -26.06 5.25 14.46
C ALA A 163 -26.80 5.52 15.78
N ARG A 164 -26.24 5.04 16.89
CA ARG A 164 -26.77 5.24 18.25
C ARG A 164 -25.71 5.89 19.13
N LEU A 165 -26.13 6.86 19.93
CA LEU A 165 -25.27 7.46 20.95
C LEU A 165 -25.10 6.46 22.10
N ILE A 166 -23.85 6.08 22.39
CA ILE A 166 -23.52 5.16 23.49
C ILE A 166 -23.33 5.95 24.77
N SER A 167 -22.52 7.00 24.70
CA SER A 167 -22.25 7.89 25.82
C SER A 167 -21.89 9.29 25.32
N GLU A 168 -22.11 10.28 26.17
CA GLU A 168 -21.70 11.65 25.89
C GLU A 168 -21.28 12.38 27.15
N THR A 169 -20.40 13.36 26.97
CA THR A 169 -20.00 14.28 28.03
C THR A 169 -19.74 15.67 27.45
N GLY A 170 -20.04 16.70 28.25
CA GLY A 170 -19.73 18.09 27.90
C GLY A 170 -20.46 18.62 26.66
N ARG A 171 -21.70 18.20 26.37
CA ARG A 171 -22.48 18.61 25.17
C ARG A 171 -22.52 20.13 24.94
N LEU A 172 -22.60 20.92 26.00
CA LEU A 172 -22.64 22.39 25.96
C LEU A 172 -21.29 23.02 26.37
N SER A 173 -20.19 22.29 26.21
CA SER A 173 -18.83 22.78 26.47
C SER A 173 -18.09 23.07 25.16
N ARG A 174 -16.93 23.72 25.25
CA ARG A 174 -16.06 23.98 24.09
C ARG A 174 -15.51 22.69 23.45
N HIS A 175 -15.36 21.63 24.26
CA HIS A 175 -14.78 20.35 23.85
C HIS A 175 -15.71 19.20 24.26
N PRO A 176 -16.87 19.04 23.59
CA PRO A 176 -17.74 17.91 23.84
C PRO A 176 -17.06 16.61 23.39
N VAL A 177 -17.48 15.49 23.96
CA VAL A 177 -17.13 14.16 23.46
C VAL A 177 -18.39 13.33 23.32
N PHE A 178 -18.67 12.90 22.10
CA PHE A 178 -19.77 12.00 21.77
C PHE A 178 -19.20 10.66 21.32
N VAL A 179 -19.59 9.59 21.99
CA VAL A 179 -19.25 8.22 21.60
C VAL A 179 -20.45 7.62 20.88
N VAL A 180 -20.28 7.33 19.60
CA VAL A 180 -21.34 6.81 18.73
C VAL A 180 -20.95 5.41 18.25
N GLY A 181 -21.91 4.49 18.33
CA GLY A 181 -21.81 3.17 17.74
C GLY A 181 -22.74 3.04 16.54
N VAL A 182 -22.28 2.41 15.47
CA VAL A 182 -23.13 2.02 14.34
C VAL A 182 -23.55 0.58 14.51
N TYR A 183 -24.86 0.34 14.49
CA TYR A 183 -25.46 -0.97 14.70
C TYR A 183 -26.19 -1.43 13.44
N SER A 184 -26.11 -2.72 13.11
CA SER A 184 -27.04 -3.39 12.22
C SER A 184 -27.89 -4.33 13.07
N GLY A 185 -29.16 -3.97 13.27
CA GLY A 185 -30.04 -4.62 14.23
C GLY A 185 -29.53 -4.55 15.68
N ARG A 186 -28.99 -5.66 16.15
CA ARG A 186 -28.41 -5.82 17.50
C ARG A 186 -26.87 -5.79 17.50
N ASP A 187 -26.25 -6.02 16.36
CA ASP A 187 -24.81 -6.17 16.25
C ASP A 187 -24.15 -4.80 16.07
N LYS A 188 -23.10 -4.54 16.86
CA LYS A 188 -22.30 -3.31 16.77
C LYS A 188 -21.23 -3.49 15.71
N LEU A 189 -21.35 -2.79 14.59
CA LEU A 189 -20.41 -2.86 13.47
C LEU A 189 -19.15 -2.02 13.71
N GLY A 190 -19.32 -0.86 14.33
CA GLY A 190 -18.21 0.07 14.57
C GLY A 190 -18.54 1.08 15.65
N GLU A 191 -17.51 1.66 16.25
CA GLU A 191 -17.60 2.63 17.33
C GLU A 191 -16.51 3.69 17.16
N ALA A 192 -16.84 4.94 17.41
CA ALA A 192 -15.85 6.01 17.48
C ALA A 192 -16.34 7.18 18.32
N SER A 193 -15.38 8.00 18.75
CA SER A 193 -15.62 9.27 19.43
C SER A 193 -15.36 10.48 18.52
N GLY A 194 -16.19 11.51 18.66
CA GLY A 194 -16.04 12.79 17.96
C GLY A 194 -16.41 13.98 18.84
N SER A 195 -15.95 15.16 18.43
CA SER A 195 -16.27 16.44 19.08
C SER A 195 -17.66 16.95 18.68
N SER A 196 -18.19 16.48 17.55
CA SER A 196 -19.57 16.68 17.12
C SER A 196 -20.27 15.34 16.88
N LEU A 197 -21.61 15.35 16.94
CA LEU A 197 -22.42 14.16 16.67
C LEU A 197 -22.19 13.62 15.24
N ASP A 198 -22.06 14.53 14.27
CA ASP A 198 -21.81 14.16 12.88
C ASP A 198 -20.41 13.58 12.68
N GLU A 199 -19.39 14.17 13.28
CA GLU A 199 -18.02 13.65 13.26
C GLU A 199 -17.93 12.26 13.89
N ALA A 200 -18.55 12.08 15.07
CA ALA A 200 -18.58 10.78 15.74
C ALA A 200 -19.27 9.72 14.86
N ARG A 201 -20.39 10.06 14.22
CA ARG A 201 -21.09 9.17 13.26
C ARG A 201 -20.22 8.81 12.06
N ILE A 202 -19.55 9.78 11.45
CA ILE A 202 -18.67 9.56 10.28
C ILE A 202 -17.50 8.66 10.67
N ARG A 203 -16.84 8.93 11.81
CA ARG A 203 -15.73 8.13 12.31
C ARG A 203 -16.15 6.70 12.67
N ALA A 204 -17.32 6.53 13.29
CA ALA A 204 -17.82 5.20 13.66
C ALA A 204 -18.15 4.37 12.41
N SER A 205 -18.68 5.03 11.35
CA SER A 205 -18.92 4.39 10.06
C SER A 205 -17.60 4.01 9.36
N ALA A 206 -16.61 4.90 9.40
CA ALA A 206 -15.27 4.61 8.87
C ALA A 206 -14.59 3.46 9.63
N ALA A 207 -14.74 3.39 10.96
CA ALA A 207 -14.23 2.28 11.76
C ALA A 207 -14.86 0.94 11.37
N ALA A 208 -16.18 0.91 11.13
CA ALA A 208 -16.87 -0.28 10.62
C ALA A 208 -16.33 -0.72 9.24
N LEU A 209 -16.12 0.22 8.32
CA LEU A 209 -15.53 -0.07 7.00
C LEU A 209 -14.09 -0.57 7.12
N LYS A 210 -13.26 0.04 7.98
CA LYS A 210 -11.90 -0.44 8.24
C LYS A 210 -11.92 -1.86 8.79
N ALA A 211 -12.81 -2.17 9.74
CA ALA A 211 -12.94 -3.51 10.30
C ALA A 211 -13.31 -4.55 9.23
N TRP A 212 -14.18 -4.19 8.29
CA TRP A 212 -14.53 -5.03 7.15
C TRP A 212 -13.32 -5.28 6.23
N TYR A 213 -12.67 -4.23 5.75
CA TYR A 213 -11.57 -4.34 4.77
C TYR A 213 -10.25 -4.87 5.35
N LEU A 214 -10.01 -4.68 6.65
CA LEU A 214 -8.81 -5.17 7.34
C LEU A 214 -9.02 -6.56 7.97
N TYR A 215 -10.05 -7.29 7.55
CA TYR A 215 -10.23 -8.68 7.95
C TYR A 215 -8.99 -9.51 7.58
N LYS A 216 -8.39 -10.14 8.59
CA LYS A 216 -7.21 -10.99 8.43
C LYS A 216 -7.52 -12.41 8.92
N PRO A 217 -7.53 -13.42 8.04
CA PRO A 217 -7.66 -14.81 8.47
C PRO A 217 -6.45 -15.26 9.29
N VAL A 218 -6.69 -16.15 10.26
CA VAL A 218 -5.66 -16.64 11.20
C VAL A 218 -4.62 -17.52 10.50
N GLN A 219 -5.07 -18.35 9.56
CA GLN A 219 -4.20 -19.23 8.77
C GLN A 219 -4.36 -18.86 7.30
N VAL A 220 -3.24 -18.57 6.63
CA VAL A 220 -3.19 -18.25 5.21
C VAL A 220 -2.09 -19.07 4.57
N THR A 221 -2.42 -19.84 3.54
CA THR A 221 -1.44 -20.49 2.68
C THR A 221 -1.17 -19.60 1.48
N VAL A 222 0.08 -19.22 1.25
CA VAL A 222 0.44 -18.45 0.04
C VAL A 222 0.58 -19.43 -1.14
N PRO A 223 0.06 -19.12 -2.34
CA PRO A 223 0.14 -20.06 -3.47
C PRO A 223 1.58 -20.50 -3.78
N SER A 224 2.54 -19.60 -3.57
CA SER A 224 3.96 -19.87 -3.81
C SER A 224 4.60 -20.87 -2.83
N SER A 225 3.91 -21.29 -1.75
CA SER A 225 4.38 -22.34 -0.86
C SER A 225 4.23 -23.73 -1.48
N THR A 226 3.33 -23.91 -2.45
CA THR A 226 3.13 -25.23 -3.11
C THR A 226 4.15 -25.50 -4.22
N GLU A 227 4.92 -24.50 -4.63
CA GLU A 227 5.84 -24.56 -5.78
C GLU A 227 7.21 -25.19 -5.47
N GLY A 228 7.42 -25.78 -4.29
CA GLY A 228 8.70 -26.39 -3.91
C GLY A 228 8.57 -27.58 -2.99
N GLU A 229 9.53 -28.52 -3.05
CA GLU A 229 9.57 -29.74 -2.24
C GLU A 229 9.79 -29.49 -0.73
N LEU A 230 10.12 -28.25 -0.36
CA LEU A 230 10.45 -27.85 1.02
C LEU A 230 9.22 -27.70 1.93
N ASP A 231 8.07 -27.31 1.37
CA ASP A 231 6.86 -27.06 2.16
C ASP A 231 5.81 -28.12 1.78
N THR A 232 5.63 -29.09 2.68
CA THR A 232 4.73 -30.24 2.49
C THR A 232 3.30 -29.94 2.92
N SER A 233 2.99 -28.68 3.20
CA SER A 233 1.65 -28.28 3.64
C SER A 233 0.63 -28.40 2.50
N ASN A 234 -0.48 -29.08 2.78
CA ASN A 234 -1.59 -29.18 1.83
C ASN A 234 -2.21 -27.79 1.60
N TRP A 235 -2.43 -27.45 0.32
CA TRP A 235 -3.11 -26.23 -0.08
C TRP A 235 -4.50 -26.14 0.56
N ARG A 236 -4.81 -24.97 1.13
CA ARG A 236 -6.14 -24.64 1.64
C ARG A 236 -6.71 -23.49 0.83
N PRO A 237 -7.98 -23.57 0.37
CA PRO A 237 -8.61 -22.45 -0.31
C PRO A 237 -8.64 -21.22 0.58
N ASN A 238 -8.05 -20.12 0.10
CA ASN A 238 -8.12 -18.84 0.78
C ASN A 238 -9.48 -18.17 0.51
N TYR A 239 -9.94 -17.36 1.46
CA TYR A 239 -11.09 -16.48 1.25
C TYR A 239 -10.78 -15.45 0.15
N VAL A 240 -11.69 -15.29 -0.80
CA VAL A 240 -11.61 -14.30 -1.88
C VAL A 240 -12.80 -13.37 -1.73
N ASP A 241 -12.53 -12.09 -1.47
CA ASP A 241 -13.55 -11.06 -1.36
C ASP A 241 -14.20 -10.75 -2.72
N CYS A 242 -15.46 -10.31 -2.71
CA CYS A 242 -16.20 -9.91 -3.90
C CYS A 242 -15.84 -8.51 -4.41
N GLY A 243 -14.92 -7.83 -3.73
CA GLY A 243 -14.36 -6.54 -4.11
C GLY A 243 -14.88 -5.39 -3.25
N GLU A 244 -14.32 -4.19 -3.49
CA GLU A 244 -14.71 -3.00 -2.75
C GLU A 244 -16.14 -2.56 -3.08
N VAL A 245 -16.80 -1.91 -2.11
CA VAL A 245 -18.14 -1.35 -2.31
C VAL A 245 -18.03 -0.10 -3.17
N ILE A 246 -18.73 -0.10 -4.30
CA ILE A 246 -18.81 1.04 -5.23
C ILE A 246 -20.20 1.67 -5.08
N VAL A 247 -20.24 3.00 -4.96
CA VAL A 247 -21.39 3.78 -4.48
C VAL A 247 -21.81 4.87 -5.45
#